data_AF-A0A0D6S8Z7-F1
#
_entry.id   AF-A0A0D6S8Z7-F1
#
_cell.length_a   1.000
_cell.length_b   1.000
_cell.length_c   1.000
_cell.angle_alpha   90.00
_cell.angle_beta   90.00
_cell.angle_gamma   90.00
#
_symmetry.space_group_name_H-M   'P 1'
#
loop_
_entity.id
_entity.type
_entity.pdbx_description
1 polymer ?
#
loop_
_entity_poly.entity_id
_entity_poly.type
_entity_poly.pdbx_seq_one_letter_code
_entity_poly.pdbx_strand_id
1 'polypeptide(L)'
;MKLNGLTAVLLLAGLPLCSIASPYQTLARDAESSARWGLLGSAAEQYRAILADPSLSASHPRARLALAKVYADALDYPAAKAELARLKQDAPDSAEAKEGAKLAKRIAKKLKTHTFGGRVAVARVHDTDTANASAGMTQDPSFDDEDDEDMDDMAFEDDDSLDDLLDDIDLDEDDLADDGEEDDDTAPTPVAKPKSTVHDNRWQAAGSLRYGYGFDDRGSRWNLGANIAQARQDDRDELNRQTWAVSTGPTFVIPAWRLKINAAVTYLQLYKDHQYDLSSTIWSLGASHKLNRVLELYTRYNYENRGLENDSPLDIEVDTFKVGTRFKPTGKDSFDLSYSPKVEDNDKRNKDKEQEGWKISYARKLPWDSFASVAYSRRHTDFKHDPTGKEEDETKHVVTLGHKLTKDLVMTVSYEHKDKDSNLPGRDKNNESTSLGLSYKF
;
A
#
# COMPACT_ATOMS: atom_id res chain seq x y z
N MET A 1 37.66 62.18 -30.28
CA MET A 1 36.25 62.64 -30.40
C MET A 1 35.51 61.58 -31.21
N LYS A 2 34.55 60.87 -30.58
CA LYS A 2 33.58 59.89 -31.13
C LYS A 2 34.18 58.57 -31.69
N LEU A 3 33.94 57.41 -31.06
CA LEU A 3 32.76 56.49 -31.20
C LEU A 3 32.52 56.06 -32.65
N ASN A 4 32.16 54.84 -33.03
CA ASN A 4 31.94 53.54 -32.39
C ASN A 4 31.45 52.61 -33.52
N GLY A 5 31.54 51.29 -33.32
CA GLY A 5 30.53 50.38 -33.87
C GLY A 5 31.02 49.45 -34.97
N LEU A 6 31.72 48.39 -34.57
CA LEU A 6 31.56 47.10 -35.24
C LEU A 6 31.81 45.87 -34.33
N THR A 7 32.25 46.08 -33.08
CA THR A 7 32.58 44.99 -32.15
C THR A 7 31.46 44.64 -31.16
N ALA A 8 30.25 45.20 -31.30
CA ALA A 8 29.18 45.06 -30.30
C ALA A 8 27.86 44.44 -30.83
N VAL A 9 27.91 43.64 -31.90
CA VAL A 9 26.69 43.00 -32.45
C VAL A 9 26.69 41.46 -32.32
N LEU A 10 27.79 40.84 -31.89
CA LEU A 10 27.83 39.38 -31.64
C LEU A 10 27.55 38.97 -30.19
N LEU A 11 27.18 39.91 -29.31
CA LEU A 11 26.88 39.66 -27.89
C LEU A 11 25.37 39.74 -27.54
N LEU A 12 24.49 39.92 -28.53
CA LEU A 12 23.04 40.09 -28.32
C LEU A 12 22.16 39.05 -29.04
N ALA A 13 22.75 38.08 -29.73
CA ALA A 13 22.05 36.86 -30.07
C ALA A 13 22.27 35.88 -28.91
N GLY A 14 21.26 35.75 -28.04
CA GLY A 14 21.19 34.77 -26.95
C GLY A 14 21.18 33.34 -27.47
N LEU A 15 22.28 32.93 -28.11
CA LEU A 15 22.61 31.54 -28.32
C LEU A 15 23.00 30.99 -26.94
N PRO A 16 22.36 29.91 -26.48
CA PRO A 16 22.83 29.24 -25.28
C PRO A 16 24.29 28.88 -25.53
N LEU A 17 25.18 29.37 -24.68
CA LEU A 17 26.49 28.75 -24.52
C LEU A 17 26.18 27.29 -24.19
N CYS A 18 26.28 26.42 -25.19
CA CYS A 18 26.32 24.99 -24.98
C CYS A 18 27.50 24.75 -24.04
N SER A 19 27.24 24.69 -22.74
CA SER A 19 28.18 24.13 -21.80
C SER A 19 28.46 22.74 -22.33
N ILE A 20 29.67 22.50 -22.81
CA ILE A 20 30.11 21.14 -23.14
C ILE A 20 29.98 20.40 -21.83
N ALA A 21 28.91 19.60 -21.70
CA ALA A 21 28.69 18.79 -20.53
C ALA A 21 29.94 17.93 -20.36
N SER A 22 30.50 17.92 -19.15
CA SER A 22 31.65 17.06 -18.86
C SER A 22 31.32 15.63 -19.33
N PRO A 23 32.25 14.85 -19.89
CA PRO A 23 32.00 13.47 -20.30
C PRO A 23 31.32 12.63 -19.19
N TYR A 24 31.63 12.92 -17.93
CA TYR A 24 30.94 12.36 -16.77
C TYR A 24 29.45 12.74 -16.69
N GLN A 25 29.09 14.01 -16.92
CA GLN A 25 27.71 14.48 -16.81
C GLN A 25 26.77 13.79 -17.80
N THR A 26 27.24 13.54 -19.03
CA THR A 26 26.45 12.82 -20.04
C THR A 26 26.25 11.36 -19.61
N LEU A 27 27.33 10.64 -19.27
CA LEU A 27 27.25 9.24 -18.84
C LEU A 27 26.44 9.07 -17.55
N ALA A 28 26.60 9.97 -16.59
CA ALA A 28 25.86 9.95 -15.34
C ALA A 28 24.36 10.25 -15.56
N ARG A 29 24.02 11.13 -16.51
CA ARG A 29 22.62 11.42 -16.86
C ARG A 29 21.96 10.21 -17.52
N ASP A 30 22.67 9.52 -18.40
CA ASP A 30 22.15 8.33 -19.07
C ASP A 30 21.98 7.17 -18.07
N ALA A 31 22.92 7.03 -17.12
CA ALA A 31 22.84 6.05 -16.05
C ALA A 31 21.68 6.34 -15.09
N GLU A 32 21.48 7.61 -14.72
CA GLU A 32 20.38 8.04 -13.86
C GLU A 32 19.02 7.86 -14.57
N SER A 33 18.95 8.20 -15.87
CA SER A 33 17.77 7.92 -16.68
C SER A 33 17.46 6.43 -16.76
N SER A 34 18.50 5.60 -16.88
CA SER A 34 18.37 4.13 -16.88
C SER A 34 17.93 3.59 -15.52
N ALA A 35 18.39 4.17 -14.41
CA ALA A 35 17.97 3.77 -13.06
C ALA A 35 16.50 4.14 -12.79
N ARG A 36 16.08 5.32 -13.28
CA ARG A 36 14.74 5.84 -13.06
C ARG A 36 13.70 5.19 -13.95
N TRP A 37 13.94 5.12 -15.26
CA TRP A 37 12.95 4.69 -16.25
C TRP A 37 13.29 3.36 -16.92
N GLY A 38 14.57 2.97 -16.92
CA GLY A 38 15.07 1.76 -17.55
C GLY A 38 15.17 0.57 -16.59
N LEU A 39 16.25 -0.20 -16.70
CA LEU A 39 16.55 -1.32 -15.80
C LEU A 39 17.70 -0.93 -14.86
N LEU A 40 17.53 -1.16 -13.56
CA LEU A 40 18.57 -0.91 -12.54
C LEU A 40 19.91 -1.61 -12.87
N GLY A 41 19.86 -2.80 -13.47
CA GLY A 41 21.05 -3.53 -13.92
C GLY A 41 21.89 -2.75 -14.95
N SER A 42 21.23 -2.12 -15.93
CA SER A 42 21.91 -1.30 -16.94
C SER A 42 22.54 -0.05 -16.32
N ALA A 43 21.85 0.60 -15.37
CA ALA A 43 22.40 1.73 -14.65
C ALA A 43 23.65 1.35 -13.84
N ALA A 44 23.63 0.20 -13.17
CA ALA A 44 24.78 -0.31 -12.42
C ALA A 44 25.99 -0.58 -13.34
N GLU A 45 25.78 -1.14 -14.53
CA GLU A 45 26.83 -1.35 -15.53
C GLU A 45 27.43 -0.04 -16.03
N GLN A 46 26.59 0.97 -16.31
CA GLN A 46 27.05 2.28 -16.75
C GLN A 46 27.91 2.98 -15.68
N TYR A 47 27.51 2.94 -14.41
CA TYR A 47 28.36 3.48 -13.33
C TYR A 47 29.65 2.69 -13.13
N ARG A 48 29.64 1.36 -13.29
CA ARG A 48 30.88 0.56 -13.27
C ARG A 48 31.82 0.95 -14.42
N ALA A 49 31.28 1.24 -15.61
CA ALA A 49 32.08 1.71 -16.74
C ALA A 49 32.74 3.07 -16.44
N ILE A 50 32.01 4.01 -15.79
CA ILE A 50 32.59 5.28 -15.32
C ILE A 50 33.73 5.06 -14.33
N LEU A 51 33.56 4.12 -13.38
CA LEU A 51 34.59 3.78 -12.40
C LEU A 51 35.81 3.07 -13.00
N ALA A 52 35.62 2.36 -14.11
CA ALA A 52 36.70 1.70 -14.84
C ALA A 52 37.54 2.67 -15.69
N ASP A 53 37.00 3.83 -16.05
CA ASP A 53 37.70 4.86 -16.83
C ASP A 53 38.63 5.71 -15.94
N PRO A 54 39.96 5.61 -16.09
CA PRO A 54 40.90 6.40 -15.31
C PRO A 54 40.82 7.91 -15.59
N SER A 55 40.36 8.29 -16.79
CA SER A 55 40.22 9.70 -17.19
C SER A 55 39.12 10.41 -16.40
N LEU A 56 38.21 9.64 -15.78
CA LEU A 56 37.10 10.12 -14.95
C LEU A 56 37.36 9.98 -13.45
N SER A 57 38.61 9.73 -13.03
CA SER A 57 39.00 9.54 -11.62
C SER A 57 38.49 10.64 -10.67
N ALA A 58 38.49 11.90 -11.11
CA ALA A 58 37.96 13.02 -10.32
C ALA A 58 36.44 12.89 -10.01
N SER A 59 35.70 12.12 -10.81
CA SER A 59 34.26 11.87 -10.63
C SER A 59 33.94 10.52 -9.98
N HIS A 60 34.97 9.71 -9.68
CA HIS A 60 34.79 8.39 -9.06
C HIS A 60 34.01 8.45 -7.72
N PRO A 61 34.24 9.41 -6.80
CA PRO A 61 33.45 9.49 -5.58
C PRO A 61 31.94 9.62 -5.83
N ARG A 62 31.55 10.44 -6.82
CA ARG A 62 30.15 10.62 -7.22
C ARG A 62 29.58 9.37 -7.87
N ALA A 63 30.34 8.74 -8.76
CA ALA A 63 29.93 7.50 -9.41
C ALA A 63 29.77 6.35 -8.40
N ARG A 64 30.64 6.24 -7.39
CA ARG A 64 30.51 5.24 -6.31
C ARG A 64 29.25 5.46 -5.47
N LEU A 65 28.97 6.70 -5.08
CA LEU A 65 27.75 7.02 -4.32
C LEU A 65 26.50 6.68 -5.14
N ALA A 66 26.47 7.06 -6.42
CA ALA A 66 25.34 6.77 -7.30
C ALA A 66 25.16 5.25 -7.51
N LEU A 67 26.26 4.51 -7.70
CA LEU A 67 26.23 3.05 -7.81
C LEU A 67 25.72 2.40 -6.51
N ALA A 68 26.14 2.89 -5.35
CA ALA A 68 25.65 2.41 -4.06
C ALA A 68 24.14 2.65 -3.88
N LYS A 69 23.62 3.80 -4.35
CA LYS A 69 22.17 4.06 -4.40
C LYS A 69 21.47 3.03 -5.29
N VAL A 70 21.96 2.81 -6.52
CA VAL A 70 21.40 1.81 -7.45
C VAL A 70 21.38 0.40 -6.84
N TYR A 71 22.43 -0.02 -6.13
CA TYR A 71 22.43 -1.31 -5.44
C TYR A 71 21.42 -1.37 -4.29
N ALA A 72 21.29 -0.30 -3.50
CA ALA A 72 20.27 -0.23 -2.45
C ALA A 72 18.86 -0.32 -3.03
N ASP A 73 18.60 0.36 -4.16
CA ASP A 73 17.32 0.32 -4.88
C ASP A 73 17.04 -1.08 -5.45
N ALA A 74 18.08 -1.79 -5.87
CA ALA A 74 18.02 -3.17 -6.34
C ALA A 74 17.97 -4.21 -5.21
N LEU A 75 17.90 -3.77 -3.94
CA LEU A 75 17.92 -4.62 -2.74
C LEU A 75 19.23 -5.40 -2.53
N ASP A 76 20.32 -5.03 -3.22
CA ASP A 76 21.66 -5.61 -3.04
C ASP A 76 22.45 -4.81 -2.00
N TYR A 77 22.00 -4.89 -0.75
CA TYR A 77 22.63 -4.17 0.35
C TYR A 77 24.11 -4.53 0.60
N PRO A 78 24.56 -5.79 0.44
CA PRO A 78 25.99 -6.11 0.53
C PRO A 78 26.83 -5.36 -0.50
N ALA A 79 26.40 -5.31 -1.76
CA ALA A 79 27.11 -4.55 -2.81
C ALA A 79 27.08 -3.04 -2.53
N ALA A 80 25.94 -2.50 -2.07
CA ALA A 80 25.82 -1.10 -1.67
C ALA A 80 26.81 -0.74 -0.54
N LYS A 81 26.88 -1.57 0.51
CA LYS A 81 27.82 -1.37 1.63
C LYS A 81 29.27 -1.42 1.17
N ALA A 82 29.62 -2.31 0.24
CA ALA A 82 30.97 -2.42 -0.30
C ALA A 82 31.41 -1.14 -1.03
N GLU A 83 30.53 -0.55 -1.87
CA GLU A 83 30.84 0.70 -2.56
C GLU A 83 30.89 1.90 -1.61
N LEU A 84 30.04 1.94 -0.57
CA LEU A 84 30.10 2.98 0.47
C LEU A 84 31.38 2.91 1.32
N ALA A 85 31.86 1.69 1.61
CA ALA A 85 33.13 1.50 2.32
C ALA A 85 34.31 2.01 1.47
N ARG A 86 34.32 1.71 0.17
CA ARG A 86 35.32 2.22 -0.78
C ARG A 86 35.27 3.74 -0.89
N LEU A 87 34.07 4.34 -0.99
CA LEU A 87 33.90 5.79 -1.02
C LEU A 87 34.50 6.46 0.22
N LYS A 88 34.26 5.90 1.41
CA LYS A 88 34.83 6.41 2.66
C LYS A 88 36.35 6.27 2.72
N GLN A 89 36.90 5.22 2.13
CA GLN A 89 38.35 4.99 2.07
C GLN A 89 39.04 5.94 1.07
N ASP A 90 38.46 6.10 -0.13
CA ASP A 90 39.05 6.86 -1.23
C ASP A 90 38.92 8.39 -1.03
N ALA A 91 37.82 8.85 -0.41
CA ALA A 91 37.51 10.27 -0.27
C ALA A 91 36.76 10.61 1.04
N PRO A 92 37.38 10.42 2.23
CA PRO A 92 36.70 10.49 3.53
C PRO A 92 36.04 11.84 3.85
N ASP A 93 36.65 12.95 3.39
CA ASP A 93 36.18 14.31 3.69
C ASP A 93 35.28 14.91 2.59
N SER A 94 34.94 14.12 1.57
CA SER A 94 34.08 14.57 0.47
C SER A 94 32.63 14.78 0.90
N ALA A 95 31.90 15.63 0.18
CA ALA A 95 30.46 15.78 0.37
C ALA A 95 29.74 14.44 0.10
N GLU A 96 30.21 13.72 -0.90
CA GLU A 96 29.73 12.40 -1.29
C GLU A 96 29.91 11.37 -0.17
N ALA A 97 31.02 11.40 0.59
CA ALA A 97 31.21 10.52 1.74
C ALA A 97 30.25 10.84 2.90
N LYS A 98 29.88 12.12 3.11
CA LYS A 98 28.85 12.51 4.09
C LYS A 98 27.47 11.98 3.68
N GLU A 99 27.11 12.11 2.41
CA GLU A 99 25.88 11.49 1.87
C GLU A 99 25.94 9.96 1.94
N GLY A 100 27.09 9.36 1.63
CA GLY A 100 27.32 7.92 1.73
C GLY A 100 27.16 7.41 3.16
N ALA A 101 27.56 8.19 4.17
CA ALA A 101 27.31 7.86 5.57
C ALA A 101 25.81 7.91 5.93
N LYS A 102 25.05 8.85 5.35
CA LYS A 102 23.58 8.89 5.50
C LYS A 102 22.95 7.63 4.88
N LEU A 103 23.33 7.27 3.66
CA LEU A 103 22.84 6.05 3.00
C LEU A 103 23.22 4.78 3.79
N ALA A 104 24.45 4.69 4.30
CA ALA A 104 24.89 3.56 5.10
C ALA A 104 24.05 3.39 6.37
N LYS A 105 23.68 4.50 7.04
CA LYS A 105 22.77 4.47 8.20
C LYS A 105 21.38 3.95 7.82
N ARG A 106 20.82 4.41 6.69
CA ARG A 106 19.53 3.91 6.18
C ARG A 106 19.57 2.40 5.90
N ILE A 107 20.61 1.93 5.21
CA ILE A 107 20.80 0.50 4.95
C ILE A 107 20.94 -0.29 6.26
N ALA A 108 21.74 0.21 7.22
CA ALA A 108 21.90 -0.45 8.51
C ALA A 108 20.58 -0.55 9.30
N LYS A 109 19.72 0.46 9.17
CA LYS A 109 18.38 0.46 9.77
C LYS A 109 17.47 -0.60 9.15
N LYS A 110 17.47 -0.72 7.82
CA LYS A 110 16.72 -1.76 7.08
C LYS A 110 17.19 -3.19 7.40
N LEU A 111 18.44 -3.33 7.84
CA LEU A 111 19.09 -4.60 8.17
C LEU A 111 19.23 -4.83 9.69
N LYS A 112 18.50 -4.08 10.52
CA LYS A 112 18.46 -4.37 11.97
C LYS A 112 17.92 -5.78 12.18
N THR A 113 18.62 -6.56 13.01
CA THR A 113 18.19 -7.89 13.41
C THR A 113 16.83 -7.88 14.09
N HIS A 114 16.55 -6.86 14.90
CA HIS A 114 15.26 -6.70 15.56
C HIS A 114 14.66 -5.36 15.17
N THR A 115 13.41 -5.41 14.73
CA THR A 115 12.58 -4.26 14.45
C THR A 115 11.27 -4.44 15.18
N PHE A 116 10.78 -3.36 15.77
CA PHE A 116 9.51 -3.32 16.49
C PHE A 116 8.85 -2.03 16.08
N GLY A 117 7.56 -2.05 15.79
CA GLY A 117 6.82 -0.84 15.53
C GLY A 117 5.33 -1.09 15.67
N GLY A 118 4.56 -0.03 15.67
CA GLY A 118 3.11 -0.12 15.75
C GLY A 118 2.42 1.14 15.29
N ARG A 119 1.10 1.03 15.20
CA ARG A 119 0.21 2.15 14.88
C ARG A 119 -1.05 2.03 15.71
N VAL A 120 -1.48 3.13 16.32
CA VAL A 120 -2.81 3.26 16.91
C VAL A 120 -3.55 4.32 16.12
N ALA A 121 -4.80 4.06 15.76
CA ALA A 121 -5.66 5.00 15.07
C ALA A 121 -7.03 5.05 15.74
N VAL A 122 -7.62 6.24 15.77
CA VAL A 122 -8.99 6.48 16.21
C VAL A 122 -9.67 7.37 15.17
N ALA A 123 -10.91 7.07 14.84
CA ALA A 123 -11.68 7.87 13.91
C ALA A 123 -13.13 8.00 14.38
N ARG A 124 -13.71 9.16 14.08
CA ARG A 124 -15.15 9.35 14.14
C ARG A 124 -15.66 9.42 12.71
N VAL A 125 -16.63 8.60 12.40
CA VAL A 125 -17.26 8.48 11.08
C VAL A 125 -18.72 8.86 11.21
N HIS A 126 -19.23 9.59 10.23
CA HIS A 126 -20.66 9.85 10.04
C HIS A 126 -21.08 9.15 8.76
N ASP A 127 -22.04 8.24 8.85
CA ASP A 127 -22.52 7.40 7.75
C ASP A 127 -23.98 7.76 7.44
N THR A 128 -24.36 7.88 6.16
CA THR A 128 -25.76 8.12 5.77
C THR A 128 -26.59 6.82 5.69
N ASP A 129 -25.91 5.70 5.52
CA ASP A 129 -26.48 4.35 5.55
C ASP A 129 -25.48 3.38 6.20
N THR A 130 -25.65 3.14 7.49
CA THR A 130 -24.75 2.28 8.29
C THR A 130 -24.67 0.83 7.82
N ALA A 131 -25.74 0.34 7.17
CA ALA A 131 -25.78 -1.02 6.64
C ALA A 131 -24.89 -1.19 5.39
N ASN A 132 -24.50 -0.08 4.76
CA ASN A 132 -23.63 -0.05 3.59
C ASN A 132 -22.31 0.69 3.87
N ALA A 133 -21.95 0.85 5.15
CA ALA A 133 -20.73 1.53 5.56
C ALA A 133 -19.51 0.61 5.48
N SER A 134 -18.39 1.13 4.96
CA SER A 134 -17.12 0.39 4.93
C SER A 134 -16.60 0.12 6.33
N ALA A 135 -16.02 -1.07 6.56
CA ALA A 135 -15.46 -1.46 7.86
C ALA A 135 -14.04 -0.90 8.12
N GLY A 136 -13.32 -0.51 7.06
CA GLY A 136 -11.92 -0.10 7.12
C GLY A 136 -11.69 1.32 7.68
N MET A 137 -10.51 1.52 8.28
CA MET A 137 -9.97 2.85 8.58
C MET A 137 -9.15 3.36 7.39
N THR A 138 -9.17 4.68 7.18
CA THR A 138 -8.37 5.32 6.12
C THR A 138 -6.88 5.01 6.32
N GLN A 139 -6.25 4.36 5.34
CA GLN A 139 -4.82 4.10 5.35
C GLN A 139 -4.01 5.33 4.90
N ASP A 140 -2.82 5.52 5.47
CA ASP A 140 -1.90 6.55 5.00
C ASP A 140 -1.26 6.09 3.68
N PRO A 141 -1.20 6.93 2.64
CA PRO A 141 -0.46 6.60 1.44
C PRO A 141 1.03 6.42 1.75
N SER A 142 1.63 5.38 1.18
CA SER A 142 3.08 5.18 1.24
C SER A 142 3.78 6.14 0.28
N PHE A 143 4.69 6.96 0.83
CA PHE A 143 5.55 7.83 0.03
C PHE A 143 7.00 7.47 0.30
N ASP A 144 7.85 7.66 -0.71
CA ASP A 144 9.29 7.56 -0.50
C ASP A 144 9.76 8.84 0.23
N ASP A 145 9.92 8.74 1.55
CA ASP A 145 10.42 9.82 2.41
C ASP A 145 11.97 9.89 2.36
N GLU A 146 12.56 9.88 1.15
CA GLU A 146 14.02 9.90 0.96
C GLU A 146 14.71 11.18 1.45
N ASP A 147 13.95 12.26 1.65
CA ASP A 147 14.46 13.61 1.96
C ASP A 147 14.35 13.99 3.45
N ASP A 148 13.67 13.18 4.28
CA ASP A 148 13.52 13.49 5.71
C ASP A 148 14.70 12.87 6.50
N GLU A 149 15.63 13.73 6.91
CA GLU A 149 16.96 13.33 7.44
C GLU A 149 16.95 12.54 8.76
N ASP A 150 15.78 12.31 9.37
CA ASP A 150 15.64 11.63 10.66
C ASP A 150 14.52 10.59 10.69
N MET A 151 14.01 10.12 9.55
CA MET A 151 12.93 9.15 9.55
C MET A 151 13.35 7.84 10.22
N ASP A 152 12.60 7.49 11.25
CA ASP A 152 12.28 6.12 11.64
C ASP A 152 11.55 5.41 10.50
N ASP A 153 12.30 5.18 9.39
CA ASP A 153 12.06 4.14 8.39
C ASP A 153 12.13 2.78 9.11
N MET A 154 11.15 2.51 9.96
CA MET A 154 10.84 1.17 10.36
C MET A 154 10.56 0.44 9.06
N ALA A 155 11.24 -0.67 8.85
CA ALA A 155 11.29 -1.37 7.57
C ALA A 155 9.96 -2.04 7.17
N PHE A 156 8.83 -1.52 7.64
CA PHE A 156 7.46 -2.01 7.51
C PHE A 156 6.61 -1.17 6.55
N GLU A 157 7.11 -0.05 6.01
CA GLU A 157 6.36 0.78 5.04
C GLU A 157 6.06 0.08 3.70
N ASP A 158 6.76 -1.03 3.41
CA ASP A 158 6.53 -1.87 2.22
C ASP A 158 5.80 -3.19 2.56
N ASP A 159 5.19 -3.30 3.74
CA ASP A 159 4.42 -4.49 4.15
C ASP A 159 3.00 -4.08 4.54
N ASP A 160 2.26 -3.59 3.54
CA ASP A 160 0.80 -3.37 3.55
C ASP A 160 0.04 -4.71 3.71
N SER A 161 0.72 -5.83 3.99
CA SER A 161 0.14 -7.16 3.81
C SER A 161 -0.99 -7.51 4.75
N LEU A 162 -0.98 -7.00 5.97
CA LEU A 162 -2.08 -7.27 6.89
C LEU A 162 -3.19 -6.23 6.82
N ASP A 163 -2.85 -4.95 6.63
CA ASP A 163 -3.85 -3.88 6.58
C ASP A 163 -4.66 -4.01 5.28
N ASP A 164 -4.02 -4.35 4.14
CA ASP A 164 -4.75 -4.73 2.91
C ASP A 164 -5.56 -6.02 3.10
N LEU A 165 -5.08 -7.00 3.88
CA LEU A 165 -5.83 -8.23 4.11
C LEU A 165 -7.11 -7.95 4.89
N LEU A 166 -7.08 -7.03 5.86
CA LEU A 166 -8.26 -6.61 6.60
C LEU A 166 -9.23 -5.78 5.75
N ASP A 167 -8.71 -5.00 4.79
CA ASP A 167 -9.54 -4.28 3.81
C ASP A 167 -10.13 -5.23 2.74
N ASP A 168 -9.45 -6.33 2.39
CA ASP A 168 -9.92 -7.34 1.44
C ASP A 168 -10.92 -8.33 2.10
N ILE A 169 -10.94 -8.41 3.43
CA ILE A 169 -11.98 -9.07 4.23
C ILE A 169 -13.18 -8.12 4.34
N ASP A 170 -13.78 -7.82 3.19
CA ASP A 170 -15.11 -7.22 3.13
C ASP A 170 -16.10 -8.29 3.59
N LEU A 171 -16.45 -8.21 4.87
CA LEU A 171 -17.55 -8.94 5.47
C LEU A 171 -18.81 -8.13 5.21
N ASP A 172 -19.37 -8.36 4.03
CA ASP A 172 -20.65 -7.77 3.65
C ASP A 172 -21.71 -8.24 4.63
N GLU A 173 -22.62 -7.34 5.03
CA GLU A 173 -23.76 -7.72 5.87
C GLU A 173 -24.59 -8.83 5.24
N ASP A 174 -24.56 -8.98 3.91
CA ASP A 174 -25.29 -10.02 3.19
C ASP A 174 -24.68 -11.43 3.41
N ASP A 175 -23.44 -11.52 3.91
CA ASP A 175 -22.82 -12.80 4.33
C ASP A 175 -23.33 -13.27 5.70
N LEU A 176 -23.91 -12.35 6.46
CA LEU A 176 -24.30 -12.50 7.86
C LEU A 176 -25.78 -12.19 8.09
N ALA A 177 -26.50 -11.76 7.06
CA ALA A 177 -27.94 -11.61 7.06
C ALA A 177 -28.54 -13.01 6.94
N ASP A 178 -28.80 -13.59 8.12
CA ASP A 178 -29.98 -14.39 8.35
C ASP A 178 -31.21 -13.53 8.02
N ASP A 179 -31.55 -13.41 6.74
CA ASP A 179 -32.96 -13.31 6.40
C ASP A 179 -33.59 -14.67 6.71
N GLY A 180 -33.93 -14.84 7.99
CA GLY A 180 -34.95 -15.77 8.46
C GLY A 180 -36.34 -15.46 7.89
N GLU A 181 -36.41 -15.05 6.62
CA GLU A 181 -37.61 -15.07 5.80
C GLU A 181 -37.51 -16.28 4.86
N GLU A 182 -37.93 -17.41 5.45
CA GLU A 182 -38.81 -18.40 4.84
C GLU A 182 -38.26 -19.25 3.67
N ASP A 183 -38.07 -20.54 3.97
CA ASP A 183 -38.47 -21.64 3.09
C ASP A 183 -39.95 -21.47 2.65
N ASP A 184 -40.26 -20.50 1.79
CA ASP A 184 -41.56 -20.46 1.13
C ASP A 184 -41.40 -20.36 -0.39
N ASP A 185 -41.71 -21.48 -1.03
CA ASP A 185 -41.93 -21.69 -2.47
C ASP A 185 -43.13 -20.87 -3.00
N THR A 186 -43.31 -19.62 -2.56
CA THR A 186 -44.41 -18.76 -3.03
C THR A 186 -43.93 -17.51 -3.75
N ALA A 187 -44.54 -17.29 -4.93
CA ALA A 187 -44.20 -16.26 -5.90
C ALA A 187 -44.14 -14.83 -5.33
N PRO A 188 -43.31 -13.93 -5.89
CA PRO A 188 -43.02 -12.62 -5.30
C PRO A 188 -44.25 -11.71 -5.33
N THR A 189 -44.66 -11.23 -4.15
CA THR A 189 -45.54 -10.05 -4.05
C THR A 189 -44.67 -8.79 -3.99
N PRO A 190 -44.96 -7.76 -4.81
CA PRO A 190 -44.16 -6.53 -4.84
C PRO A 190 -44.67 -5.59 -3.75
N VAL A 191 -44.14 -5.70 -2.54
CA VAL A 191 -44.29 -4.65 -1.52
C VAL A 191 -42.89 -4.14 -1.17
N ALA A 192 -42.39 -3.25 -2.02
CA ALA A 192 -41.21 -2.45 -1.72
C ALA A 192 -41.52 -1.57 -0.49
N LYS A 193 -41.07 -2.01 0.70
CA LYS A 193 -41.02 -1.13 1.87
C LYS A 193 -40.01 -0.02 1.59
N PRO A 194 -40.32 1.26 1.90
CA PRO A 194 -39.37 2.35 1.70
C PRO A 194 -38.13 2.14 2.57
N LYS A 195 -36.94 2.27 1.97
CA LYS A 195 -35.64 2.29 2.64
C LYS A 195 -35.65 3.33 3.77
N SER A 196 -35.43 2.90 5.02
CA SER A 196 -34.98 3.85 6.03
C SER A 196 -33.47 4.02 5.86
N THR A 197 -33.05 5.08 5.18
CA THR A 197 -31.67 5.57 5.30
C THR A 197 -31.47 5.99 6.76
N VAL A 198 -30.76 5.16 7.52
CA VAL A 198 -30.49 5.46 8.93
C VAL A 198 -29.10 6.06 9.00
N HIS A 199 -29.09 7.36 9.29
CA HIS A 199 -27.88 8.10 9.60
C HIS A 199 -27.40 7.70 10.98
N ASP A 200 -26.11 7.43 11.13
CA ASP A 200 -25.50 7.17 12.43
C ASP A 200 -24.08 7.72 12.48
N ASN A 201 -23.56 7.87 13.70
CA ASN A 201 -22.15 8.08 13.94
C ASN A 201 -21.51 6.77 14.41
N ARG A 202 -20.27 6.58 14.00
CA ARG A 202 -19.48 5.41 14.35
C ARG A 202 -18.11 5.82 14.87
N TRP A 203 -17.75 5.25 16.00
CA TRP A 203 -16.41 5.34 16.56
C TRP A 203 -15.60 4.13 16.14
N GLN A 204 -14.48 4.38 15.48
CA GLN A 204 -13.52 3.35 15.11
C GLN A 204 -12.24 3.52 15.91
N ALA A 205 -11.68 2.41 16.37
CA ALA A 205 -10.35 2.34 16.96
C ALA A 205 -9.60 1.15 16.38
N ALA A 206 -8.36 1.35 15.99
CA ALA A 206 -7.49 0.30 15.50
C ALA A 206 -6.12 0.38 16.16
N GLY A 207 -5.52 -0.78 16.43
CA GLY A 207 -4.18 -0.92 16.97
C GLY A 207 -3.45 -2.02 16.22
N SER A 208 -2.22 -1.73 15.81
CA SER A 208 -1.33 -2.68 15.15
C SER A 208 0.00 -2.73 15.88
N LEU A 209 0.54 -3.93 16.02
CA LEU A 209 1.86 -4.21 16.55
C LEU A 209 2.59 -5.11 15.58
N ARG A 210 3.85 -4.78 15.31
CA ARG A 210 4.70 -5.52 14.38
C ARG A 210 6.07 -5.76 15.00
N TYR A 211 6.55 -6.98 14.87
CA TYR A 211 7.90 -7.39 15.25
C TYR A 211 8.55 -8.10 14.06
N GLY A 212 9.78 -7.73 13.73
CA GLY A 212 10.54 -8.32 12.66
C GLY A 212 11.89 -8.82 13.14
N TYR A 213 12.22 -10.08 12.84
CA TYR A 213 13.52 -10.69 13.06
C TYR A 213 14.27 -10.85 11.73
N GLY A 214 15.27 -10.02 11.48
CA GLY A 214 16.17 -10.10 10.32
C GLY A 214 17.22 -11.19 10.52
N PHE A 215 17.30 -12.14 9.59
CA PHE A 215 18.20 -13.30 9.68
C PHE A 215 19.30 -13.34 8.63
N ASP A 216 19.33 -12.39 7.68
CA ASP A 216 20.43 -12.25 6.72
C ASP A 216 20.80 -10.78 6.47
N ASP A 217 21.90 -10.57 5.74
CA ASP A 217 22.40 -9.25 5.35
C ASP A 217 21.77 -8.70 4.07
N ARG A 218 20.86 -9.47 3.46
CA ARG A 218 20.08 -9.12 2.26
C ARG A 218 18.74 -8.47 2.63
N GLY A 219 18.34 -8.54 3.88
CA GLY A 219 17.12 -7.95 4.41
C GLY A 219 15.95 -8.92 4.54
N SER A 220 16.18 -10.22 4.35
CA SER A 220 15.19 -11.25 4.65
C SER A 220 14.92 -11.30 6.15
N ARG A 221 13.65 -11.52 6.49
CA ARG A 221 13.15 -11.41 7.85
C ARG A 221 11.97 -12.31 8.11
N TRP A 222 11.75 -12.60 9.38
CA TRP A 222 10.52 -13.20 9.87
C TRP A 222 9.68 -12.12 10.55
N ASN A 223 8.46 -11.91 10.08
CA ASN A 223 7.54 -10.93 10.64
C ASN A 223 6.52 -11.60 11.55
N LEU A 224 6.14 -10.90 12.61
CA LEU A 224 5.03 -11.20 13.51
C LEU A 224 4.19 -9.93 13.60
N GLY A 225 2.89 -10.04 13.30
CA GLY A 225 1.93 -8.94 13.38
C GLY A 225 0.80 -9.29 14.33
N ALA A 226 0.28 -8.29 15.05
CA ALA A 226 -0.97 -8.38 15.79
C ALA A 226 -1.79 -7.13 15.51
N ASN A 227 -3.07 -7.29 15.21
CA ASN A 227 -3.99 -6.21 14.94
C ASN A 227 -5.26 -6.40 15.76
N ILE A 228 -5.78 -5.27 16.23
CA ILE A 228 -7.10 -5.14 16.83
C ILE A 228 -7.81 -4.01 16.10
N ALA A 229 -9.06 -4.23 15.72
CA ALA A 229 -9.93 -3.20 15.20
C ALA A 229 -11.27 -3.27 15.94
N GLN A 230 -11.85 -2.12 16.22
CA GLN A 230 -13.15 -1.99 16.85
C GLN A 230 -13.93 -0.90 16.13
N ALA A 231 -15.18 -1.18 15.81
CA ALA A 231 -16.12 -0.23 15.24
C ALA A 231 -17.40 -0.29 16.08
N ARG A 232 -17.75 0.84 16.71
CA ARG A 232 -18.94 0.97 17.56
C ARG A 232 -19.87 2.03 16.99
N GLN A 233 -21.13 1.68 16.81
CA GLN A 233 -22.19 2.60 16.38
C GLN A 233 -22.88 3.23 17.59
N ASP A 234 -23.38 4.45 17.45
CA ASP A 234 -24.04 5.16 18.55
C ASP A 234 -25.50 4.67 18.72
N ASP A 235 -26.22 4.40 17.63
CA ASP A 235 -27.65 4.07 17.65
C ASP A 235 -27.99 2.59 17.33
N ARG A 236 -27.03 1.81 16.80
CA ARG A 236 -27.22 0.39 16.41
C ARG A 236 -26.13 -0.53 16.97
N ASP A 237 -26.29 -0.92 18.24
CA ASP A 237 -25.32 -1.78 18.91
C ASP A 237 -25.15 -3.16 18.24
N GLU A 238 -26.17 -3.65 17.52
CA GLU A 238 -26.13 -4.91 16.77
C GLU A 238 -25.12 -4.92 15.61
N LEU A 239 -24.67 -3.73 15.19
CA LEU A 239 -23.67 -3.53 14.15
C LEU A 239 -22.27 -3.27 14.73
N ASN A 240 -22.10 -3.34 16.04
CA ASN A 240 -20.79 -3.22 16.69
C ASN A 240 -19.90 -4.41 16.29
N ARG A 241 -18.68 -4.10 15.84
CA ARG A 241 -17.70 -5.10 15.40
C ARG A 241 -16.40 -4.97 16.17
N GLN A 242 -15.78 -6.11 16.45
CA GLN A 242 -14.43 -6.19 16.99
C GLN A 242 -13.67 -7.30 16.27
N THR A 243 -12.49 -6.98 15.76
CA THR A 243 -11.63 -7.91 15.03
C THR A 243 -10.30 -8.04 15.75
N TRP A 244 -9.81 -9.27 15.88
CA TRP A 244 -8.46 -9.58 16.31
C TRP A 244 -7.77 -10.40 15.24
N ALA A 245 -6.56 -10.04 14.87
CA ALA A 245 -5.77 -10.80 13.92
C ALA A 245 -4.32 -10.92 14.40
N VAL A 246 -3.75 -12.11 14.25
CA VAL A 246 -2.32 -12.36 14.49
C VAL A 246 -1.76 -13.01 13.24
N SER A 247 -0.63 -12.50 12.75
CA SER A 247 0.04 -13.07 11.59
C SER A 247 1.50 -13.33 11.85
N THR A 248 2.04 -14.29 11.11
CA THR A 248 3.44 -14.63 11.19
C THR A 248 3.91 -15.17 9.85
N GLY A 249 5.15 -14.86 9.47
CA GLY A 249 5.73 -15.48 8.29
C GLY A 249 6.99 -14.81 7.76
N PRO A 250 7.69 -15.46 6.82
CA PRO A 250 8.92 -14.95 6.27
C PRO A 250 8.71 -13.99 5.08
N THR A 251 9.56 -12.99 5.03
CA THR A 251 9.86 -12.19 3.85
C THR A 251 11.25 -12.54 3.36
N PHE A 252 11.36 -12.99 2.11
CA PHE A 252 12.63 -13.26 1.45
C PHE A 252 12.95 -12.17 0.44
N VAL A 253 14.20 -11.70 0.46
CA VAL A 253 14.73 -10.77 -0.54
C VAL A 253 15.66 -11.53 -1.46
N ILE A 254 15.41 -11.46 -2.77
CA ILE A 254 16.21 -12.08 -3.83
C ILE A 254 16.79 -10.95 -4.70
N PRO A 255 17.97 -10.39 -4.35
CA PRO A 255 18.52 -9.21 -5.01
C PRO A 255 18.81 -9.44 -6.50
N ALA A 256 19.27 -10.65 -6.86
CA ALA A 256 19.55 -11.01 -8.25
C ALA A 256 18.35 -10.80 -9.18
N TRP A 257 17.14 -10.95 -8.64
CA TRP A 257 15.88 -10.77 -9.37
C TRP A 257 15.12 -9.52 -8.93
N ARG A 258 15.66 -8.71 -8.00
CA ARG A 258 14.95 -7.55 -7.43
C ARG A 258 13.54 -7.92 -6.96
N LEU A 259 13.44 -9.11 -6.38
CA LEU A 259 12.18 -9.76 -6.03
C LEU A 259 12.10 -9.90 -4.51
N LYS A 260 10.97 -9.54 -3.94
CA LYS A 260 10.63 -9.77 -2.54
C LYS A 260 9.42 -10.70 -2.49
N ILE A 261 9.58 -11.84 -1.83
CA ILE A 261 8.53 -12.85 -1.62
C ILE A 261 8.10 -12.78 -0.17
N ASN A 262 6.80 -12.69 0.09
CA ASN A 262 6.22 -12.60 1.42
C ASN A 262 5.26 -13.77 1.58
N ALA A 263 5.57 -14.71 2.47
CA ALA A 263 4.64 -15.74 2.87
C ALA A 263 4.15 -15.43 4.29
N ALA A 264 2.87 -15.62 4.54
CA ALA A 264 2.29 -15.38 5.86
C ALA A 264 1.15 -16.35 6.16
N VAL A 265 0.97 -16.61 7.44
CA VAL A 265 -0.23 -17.25 7.99
C VAL A 265 -0.86 -16.27 8.95
N THR A 266 -2.14 -15.98 8.78
CA THR A 266 -2.91 -15.08 9.63
C THR A 266 -4.05 -15.86 10.27
N TYR A 267 -4.21 -15.72 11.58
CA TYR A 267 -5.41 -16.16 12.28
C TYR A 267 -6.22 -14.93 12.67
N LEU A 268 -7.50 -14.93 12.35
CA LEU A 268 -8.43 -13.83 12.58
C LEU A 268 -9.66 -14.32 13.35
N GLN A 269 -10.14 -13.49 14.26
CA GLN A 269 -11.42 -13.64 14.94
C GLN A 269 -12.22 -12.35 14.79
N LEU A 270 -13.52 -12.51 14.53
CA LEU A 270 -14.49 -11.43 14.52
C LEU A 270 -15.52 -11.68 15.61
N TYR A 271 -15.86 -10.61 16.30
CA TYR A 271 -16.97 -10.53 17.22
C TYR A 271 -17.95 -9.48 16.71
N LYS A 272 -19.23 -9.84 16.66
CA LYS A 272 -20.34 -8.97 16.29
C LYS A 272 -21.30 -8.91 17.46
N ASP A 273 -21.70 -7.70 17.86
CA ASP A 273 -22.51 -7.47 19.07
C ASP A 273 -21.98 -8.22 20.31
N HIS A 274 -20.66 -8.19 20.50
CA HIS A 274 -19.96 -8.86 21.61
C HIS A 274 -20.10 -10.40 21.64
N GLN A 275 -20.70 -11.00 20.60
CA GLN A 275 -20.75 -12.44 20.39
C GLN A 275 -19.67 -12.83 19.38
N TYR A 276 -19.13 -14.04 19.52
CA TYR A 276 -18.22 -14.56 18.51
C TYR A 276 -19.05 -14.80 17.23
N ASP A 277 -18.46 -14.49 16.09
CA ASP A 277 -19.16 -14.55 14.80
C ASP A 277 -18.44 -15.53 13.88
N LEU A 278 -17.15 -15.27 13.65
CA LEU A 278 -16.31 -16.12 12.82
C LEU A 278 -14.86 -16.15 13.29
N SER A 279 -14.17 -17.22 12.88
CA SER A 279 -12.72 -17.23 12.81
C SER A 279 -12.25 -17.66 11.44
N SER A 280 -11.05 -17.22 11.08
CA SER A 280 -10.48 -17.46 9.77
C SER A 280 -8.99 -17.73 9.89
N THR A 281 -8.51 -18.72 9.14
CA THR A 281 -7.08 -18.97 8.93
C THR A 281 -6.74 -18.70 7.48
N ILE A 282 -5.83 -17.76 7.26
CA ILE A 282 -5.50 -17.23 5.94
C ILE A 282 -4.03 -17.52 5.63
N TRP A 283 -3.79 -18.21 4.53
CA TRP A 283 -2.47 -18.50 3.98
C TRP A 283 -2.20 -17.57 2.82
N SER A 284 -1.20 -16.70 2.97
CA SER A 284 -0.88 -15.67 1.99
C SER A 284 0.47 -15.92 1.35
N LEU A 285 0.55 -15.77 0.03
CA LEU A 285 1.79 -15.70 -0.74
C LEU A 285 1.78 -14.46 -1.63
N GLY A 286 2.62 -13.49 -1.30
CA GLY A 286 2.84 -12.28 -2.08
C GLY A 286 4.21 -12.25 -2.74
N ALA A 287 4.29 -11.61 -3.90
CA ALA A 287 5.54 -11.30 -4.58
C ALA A 287 5.53 -9.85 -5.07
N SER A 288 6.67 -9.17 -4.96
CA SER A 288 6.86 -7.79 -5.42
C SER A 288 8.17 -7.67 -6.17
N HIS A 289 8.13 -7.08 -7.35
CA HIS A 289 9.26 -6.95 -8.26
C HIS A 289 9.50 -5.48 -8.62
N LYS A 290 10.63 -4.94 -8.15
CA LYS A 290 11.06 -3.56 -8.46
C LYS A 290 11.76 -3.56 -9.81
N LEU A 291 11.03 -3.15 -10.86
CA LEU A 291 11.58 -3.02 -12.22
C LEU A 291 12.62 -1.89 -12.27
N ASN A 292 12.30 -0.77 -11.65
CA ASN A 292 13.14 0.42 -11.53
C ASN A 292 12.74 1.25 -10.30
N ARG A 293 13.28 2.48 -10.17
CA ARG A 293 12.97 3.36 -9.03
C ARG A 293 11.51 3.79 -8.96
N VAL A 294 10.81 3.81 -10.08
CA VAL A 294 9.46 4.40 -10.16
C VAL A 294 8.37 3.35 -10.32
N LEU A 295 8.67 2.11 -10.70
CA LEU A 295 7.69 1.10 -11.05
C LEU A 295 7.95 -0.22 -10.31
N GLU A 296 6.93 -0.65 -9.58
CA GLU A 296 6.88 -1.91 -8.87
C GLU A 296 5.65 -2.70 -9.32
N LEU A 297 5.86 -3.97 -9.67
CA LEU A 297 4.79 -4.93 -9.92
C LEU A 297 4.59 -5.77 -8.68
N TYR A 298 3.36 -6.03 -8.30
CA TYR A 298 3.06 -6.88 -7.16
C TYR A 298 1.92 -7.84 -7.45
N THR A 299 1.96 -8.98 -6.77
CA THR A 299 0.89 -9.96 -6.77
C THR A 299 0.76 -10.58 -5.39
N ARG A 300 -0.45 -11.02 -5.04
CA ARG A 300 -0.74 -11.75 -3.81
C ARG A 300 -1.81 -12.79 -4.09
N TYR A 301 -1.63 -13.96 -3.51
CA TYR A 301 -2.66 -14.97 -3.41
C TYR A 301 -2.93 -15.24 -1.94
N ASN A 302 -4.21 -15.32 -1.57
CA ASN A 302 -4.68 -15.69 -0.25
C ASN A 302 -5.62 -16.88 -0.39
N TYR A 303 -5.39 -17.91 0.40
CA TYR A 303 -6.33 -18.98 0.65
C TYR A 303 -6.81 -18.86 2.10
N GLU A 304 -8.11 -18.64 2.28
CA GLU A 304 -8.77 -18.50 3.56
C GLU A 304 -9.67 -19.70 3.82
N ASN A 305 -9.53 -20.28 5.01
CA ASN A 305 -10.50 -21.22 5.56
C ASN A 305 -11.20 -20.55 6.74
N ARG A 306 -12.52 -20.36 6.60
CA ARG A 306 -13.37 -19.62 7.53
C ARG A 306 -14.37 -20.54 8.20
N GLY A 307 -14.41 -20.50 9.52
CA GLY A 307 -15.41 -21.18 10.35
C GLY A 307 -16.39 -20.18 10.98
N LEU A 308 -17.68 -20.47 10.87
CA LEU A 308 -18.79 -19.67 11.42
C LEU A 308 -19.32 -20.29 12.72
N GLU A 309 -19.69 -19.48 13.71
CA GLU A 309 -20.25 -20.00 14.98
C GLU A 309 -21.69 -20.49 14.84
N ASN A 310 -22.52 -19.74 14.10
CA ASN A 310 -23.97 -19.93 14.09
C ASN A 310 -24.46 -21.02 13.10
N ASP A 311 -23.58 -21.58 12.29
CA ASP A 311 -23.89 -22.68 11.37
C ASP A 311 -23.03 -23.91 11.66
N SER A 312 -23.69 -25.07 11.83
CA SER A 312 -23.03 -26.39 11.96
C SER A 312 -21.87 -26.55 10.97
N PRO A 313 -20.68 -27.02 11.41
CA PRO A 313 -19.37 -26.60 10.90
C PRO A 313 -19.39 -26.41 9.38
N LEU A 314 -19.68 -25.17 8.96
CA LEU A 314 -19.52 -24.73 7.58
C LEU A 314 -18.09 -24.26 7.46
N ASP A 315 -17.29 -25.01 6.71
CA ASP A 315 -15.98 -24.55 6.27
C ASP A 315 -16.26 -23.79 4.96
N ILE A 316 -16.05 -22.48 4.99
CA ILE A 316 -16.10 -21.64 3.79
C ILE A 316 -14.66 -21.47 3.31
N GLU A 317 -14.43 -21.79 2.04
CA GLU A 317 -13.14 -21.58 1.39
C GLU A 317 -13.18 -20.31 0.57
N VAL A 318 -12.19 -19.45 0.75
CA VAL A 318 -12.09 -18.18 0.05
C VAL A 318 -10.72 -18.07 -0.61
N ASP A 319 -10.72 -17.96 -1.93
CA ASP A 319 -9.55 -17.73 -2.74
C ASP A 319 -9.54 -16.29 -3.23
N THR A 320 -8.49 -15.53 -2.89
CA THR A 320 -8.30 -14.17 -3.39
C THR A 320 -6.98 -14.06 -4.13
N PHE A 321 -7.02 -13.55 -5.36
CA PHE A 321 -5.83 -13.22 -6.12
C PHE A 321 -5.81 -11.73 -6.42
N LYS A 322 -4.71 -11.05 -6.08
CA LYS A 322 -4.49 -9.62 -6.35
C LYS A 322 -3.27 -9.48 -7.25
N VAL A 323 -3.39 -8.66 -8.27
CA VAL A 323 -2.27 -8.23 -9.11
C VAL A 323 -2.35 -6.72 -9.29
N GLY A 324 -1.21 -6.05 -9.19
CA GLY A 324 -1.18 -4.60 -9.31
C GLY A 324 0.17 -4.04 -9.65
N THR A 325 0.15 -2.73 -9.87
CA THR A 325 1.33 -1.95 -10.20
C THR A 325 1.32 -0.68 -9.37
N ARG A 326 2.46 -0.38 -8.76
CA ARG A 326 2.70 0.87 -8.04
C ARG A 326 3.68 1.71 -8.84
N PHE A 327 3.27 2.92 -9.17
CA PHE A 327 4.02 3.86 -9.98
C PHE A 327 4.27 5.18 -9.22
N LYS A 328 5.54 5.45 -8.89
CA LYS A 328 6.00 6.65 -8.17
C LYS A 328 6.83 7.53 -9.11
N PRO A 329 6.20 8.32 -10.02
CA PRO A 329 6.94 9.10 -11.01
C PRO A 329 7.85 10.16 -10.38
N THR A 330 7.52 10.61 -9.17
CA THR A 330 8.31 11.53 -8.35
C THR A 330 8.27 11.05 -6.90
N GLY A 331 9.18 11.53 -6.04
CA GLY A 331 9.11 11.26 -4.58
C GLY A 331 7.88 11.87 -3.88
N LYS A 332 7.03 12.60 -4.62
CA LYS A 332 5.82 13.27 -4.12
C LYS A 332 4.53 12.69 -4.67
N ASP A 333 4.60 11.87 -5.71
CA ASP A 333 3.43 11.35 -6.42
C ASP A 333 3.46 9.83 -6.38
N SER A 334 2.35 9.20 -6.03
CA SER A 334 2.18 7.76 -6.00
C SER A 334 0.88 7.39 -6.70
N PHE A 335 0.95 6.44 -7.63
CA PHE A 335 -0.19 5.85 -8.32
C PHE A 335 -0.21 4.37 -8.04
N ASP A 336 -1.38 3.81 -7.76
CA ASP A 336 -1.57 2.38 -7.59
C ASP A 336 -2.76 1.91 -8.44
N LEU A 337 -2.56 0.85 -9.20
CA LEU A 337 -3.59 0.20 -9.99
C LEU A 337 -3.57 -1.29 -9.62
N SER A 338 -4.72 -1.83 -9.23
CA SER A 338 -4.84 -3.23 -8.86
C SER A 338 -6.10 -3.87 -9.43
N TYR A 339 -6.03 -5.16 -9.72
CA TYR A 339 -7.13 -6.05 -10.04
C TYR A 339 -7.14 -7.19 -9.02
N SER A 340 -8.31 -7.52 -8.46
CA SER A 340 -8.43 -8.44 -7.33
C SER A 340 -9.65 -9.35 -7.45
N PRO A 341 -9.61 -10.41 -8.27
CA PRO A 341 -10.64 -11.44 -8.26
C PRO A 341 -10.64 -12.23 -6.94
N LYS A 342 -11.83 -12.62 -6.51
CA LYS A 342 -12.08 -13.42 -5.32
C LYS A 342 -13.18 -14.45 -5.62
N VAL A 343 -12.98 -15.67 -5.16
CA VAL A 343 -13.95 -16.75 -5.22
C VAL A 343 -14.19 -17.23 -3.80
N GLU A 344 -15.44 -17.39 -3.43
CA GLU A 344 -15.87 -17.93 -2.16
C GLU A 344 -16.79 -19.12 -2.43
N ASP A 345 -16.36 -20.31 -2.02
CA ASP A 345 -17.09 -21.55 -2.23
C ASP A 345 -17.80 -21.94 -0.93
N ASN A 346 -19.11 -22.21 -1.03
CA ASN A 346 -19.95 -22.56 0.11
C ASN A 346 -20.64 -23.92 -0.11
N ASP A 347 -19.90 -24.98 0.22
CA ASP A 347 -20.23 -26.38 -0.02
C ASP A 347 -21.62 -26.85 0.46
N LYS A 348 -22.26 -26.17 1.45
CA LYS A 348 -23.56 -26.62 1.98
C LYS A 348 -24.73 -25.71 1.68
N ARG A 349 -24.50 -24.43 1.33
CA ARG A 349 -25.58 -23.51 0.96
C ARG A 349 -25.78 -23.40 -0.55
N ASN A 350 -24.90 -23.97 -1.38
CA ASN A 350 -24.89 -23.77 -2.84
C ASN A 350 -25.02 -22.27 -3.16
N LYS A 351 -24.21 -21.45 -2.50
CA LYS A 351 -24.18 -19.99 -2.67
C LYS A 351 -22.73 -19.60 -2.82
N ASP A 352 -22.18 -19.93 -3.97
CA ASP A 352 -20.80 -19.55 -4.29
C ASP A 352 -20.81 -18.09 -4.71
N LYS A 353 -19.76 -17.35 -4.37
CA LYS A 353 -19.65 -15.93 -4.69
C LYS A 353 -18.41 -15.71 -5.51
N GLU A 354 -18.59 -15.17 -6.70
CA GLU A 354 -17.48 -14.72 -7.53
C GLU A 354 -17.47 -13.21 -7.54
N GLN A 355 -16.33 -12.65 -7.15
CA GLN A 355 -16.10 -11.21 -7.12
C GLN A 355 -14.96 -10.87 -8.08
N GLU A 356 -15.15 -9.84 -8.88
CA GLU A 356 -14.09 -9.27 -9.69
C GLU A 356 -14.09 -7.75 -9.56
N GLY A 357 -12.92 -7.17 -9.35
CA GLY A 357 -12.85 -5.74 -9.14
C GLY A 357 -11.48 -5.16 -9.43
N TRP A 358 -11.47 -3.87 -9.73
CA TRP A 358 -10.25 -3.10 -9.90
C TRP A 358 -10.31 -1.82 -9.07
N LYS A 359 -9.13 -1.37 -8.65
CA LYS A 359 -8.93 -0.16 -7.87
C LYS A 359 -7.83 0.66 -8.51
N ILE A 360 -8.09 1.95 -8.65
CA ILE A 360 -7.08 2.96 -9.00
C ILE A 360 -6.99 3.96 -7.87
N SER A 361 -5.77 4.31 -7.48
CA SER A 361 -5.55 5.36 -6.49
C SER A 361 -4.40 6.27 -6.90
N TYR A 362 -4.51 7.53 -6.51
CA TYR A 362 -3.47 8.53 -6.64
C TYR A 362 -3.30 9.23 -5.30
N ALA A 363 -2.06 9.37 -4.86
CA ALA A 363 -1.70 10.12 -3.68
C ALA A 363 -0.58 11.11 -3.99
N ARG A 364 -0.64 12.27 -3.34
CA ARG A 364 0.34 13.34 -3.50
C ARG A 364 0.75 13.93 -2.16
N LYS A 365 2.05 14.08 -1.96
CA LYS A 365 2.61 14.96 -0.93
C LYS A 365 2.36 16.43 -1.30
N LEU A 366 1.69 17.11 -0.40
CA LEU A 366 1.45 18.55 -0.45
C LEU A 366 2.50 19.28 0.42
N PRO A 367 2.64 20.61 0.26
CA PRO A 367 3.43 21.41 1.19
C PRO A 367 2.93 21.29 2.64
N TRP A 368 3.76 21.73 3.59
CA TRP A 368 3.43 21.75 5.03
C TRP A 368 3.04 20.37 5.57
N ASP A 369 3.85 19.36 5.26
CA ASP A 369 3.71 17.99 5.77
C ASP A 369 2.29 17.41 5.61
N SER A 370 1.63 17.80 4.53
CA SER A 370 0.27 17.37 4.20
C SER A 370 0.28 16.41 3.02
N PHE A 371 -0.79 15.65 2.86
CA PHE A 371 -1.00 14.82 1.68
C PHE A 371 -2.47 14.79 1.29
N ALA A 372 -2.73 14.53 0.02
CA ALA A 372 -4.06 14.22 -0.47
C ALA A 372 -4.03 12.92 -1.25
N SER A 373 -5.10 12.14 -1.15
CA SER A 373 -5.31 10.98 -1.99
C SER A 373 -6.74 10.90 -2.52
N VAL A 374 -6.86 10.31 -3.69
CA VAL A 374 -8.13 9.95 -4.31
C VAL A 374 -8.04 8.49 -4.73
N ALA A 375 -9.10 7.73 -4.46
CA ALA A 375 -9.21 6.35 -4.89
C ALA A 375 -10.58 6.11 -5.50
N TYR A 376 -10.60 5.25 -6.50
CA TYR A 376 -11.80 4.72 -7.13
C TYR A 376 -11.68 3.21 -7.19
N SER A 377 -12.73 2.50 -6.84
CA SER A 377 -12.84 1.07 -7.07
C SER A 377 -14.20 0.70 -7.62
N ARG A 378 -14.21 -0.33 -8.47
CA ARG A 378 -15.42 -0.99 -8.93
C ARG A 378 -15.27 -2.48 -8.70
N ARG A 379 -16.31 -3.11 -8.18
CA ARG A 379 -16.40 -4.55 -7.95
C ARG A 379 -17.74 -5.06 -8.48
N HIS A 380 -17.71 -6.14 -9.23
CA HIS A 380 -18.89 -6.93 -9.57
C HIS A 380 -18.91 -8.18 -8.69
N THR A 381 -20.08 -8.60 -8.24
CA THR A 381 -20.30 -9.82 -7.45
C THR A 381 -21.45 -10.63 -8.04
N ASP A 382 -21.16 -11.87 -8.41
CA ASP A 382 -22.11 -12.87 -8.90
C ASP A 382 -22.33 -13.92 -7.79
N PHE A 383 -23.58 -14.08 -7.36
CA PHE A 383 -23.97 -15.10 -6.39
C PHE A 383 -24.44 -16.34 -7.15
N LYS A 384 -23.47 -17.18 -7.52
CA LYS A 384 -23.73 -18.43 -8.22
C LYS A 384 -24.59 -19.35 -7.38
N HIS A 385 -25.49 -20.04 -8.07
CA HIS A 385 -26.45 -20.97 -7.47
C HIS A 385 -27.47 -20.33 -6.52
N ASP A 386 -27.49 -18.99 -6.40
CA ASP A 386 -28.60 -18.28 -5.76
C ASP A 386 -29.89 -18.45 -6.61
N PRO A 387 -31.02 -18.90 -6.03
CA PRO A 387 -32.28 -19.09 -6.75
C PRO A 387 -32.82 -17.82 -7.42
N THR A 388 -32.44 -16.65 -6.89
CA THR A 388 -32.87 -15.35 -7.41
C THR A 388 -31.97 -14.82 -8.52
N GLY A 389 -30.82 -15.48 -8.76
CA GLY A 389 -29.81 -15.02 -9.70
C GLY A 389 -29.22 -13.67 -9.30
N LYS A 390 -28.97 -13.48 -8.00
CA LYS A 390 -28.52 -12.20 -7.44
C LYS A 390 -27.17 -11.79 -8.03
N GLU A 391 -27.11 -10.55 -8.49
CA GLU A 391 -25.88 -9.88 -8.95
C GLU A 391 -25.80 -8.49 -8.31
N GLU A 392 -24.58 -8.05 -8.02
CA GLU A 392 -24.31 -6.76 -7.40
C GLU A 392 -23.11 -6.05 -8.03
N ASP A 393 -23.28 -4.77 -8.31
CA ASP A 393 -22.22 -3.86 -8.77
C ASP A 393 -21.94 -2.83 -7.68
N GLU A 394 -20.73 -2.84 -7.13
CA GLU A 394 -20.27 -1.85 -6.16
C GLU A 394 -19.33 -0.84 -6.82
N THR A 395 -19.61 0.44 -6.60
CA THR A 395 -18.73 1.55 -7.00
C THR A 395 -18.40 2.38 -5.77
N LYS A 396 -17.11 2.67 -5.58
CA LYS A 396 -16.61 3.40 -4.42
C LYS A 396 -15.63 4.49 -4.82
N HIS A 397 -15.86 5.68 -4.29
CA HIS A 397 -14.98 6.84 -4.40
C HIS A 397 -14.50 7.24 -3.01
N VAL A 398 -13.20 7.46 -2.84
CA VAL A 398 -12.62 7.93 -1.57
C VAL A 398 -11.73 9.12 -1.84
N VAL A 399 -11.89 10.18 -1.05
CA VAL A 399 -11.03 11.35 -1.04
C VAL A 399 -10.52 11.56 0.37
N THR A 400 -9.20 11.64 0.53
CA THR A 400 -8.56 11.83 1.84
C THR A 400 -7.62 13.02 1.80
N LEU A 401 -7.68 13.85 2.84
CA LEU A 401 -6.70 14.88 3.14
C LEU A 401 -6.06 14.56 4.49
N GLY A 402 -4.74 14.44 4.54
CA GLY A 402 -3.98 14.20 5.75
C GLY A 402 -2.99 15.31 6.04
N HIS A 403 -2.70 15.51 7.32
CA HIS A 403 -1.70 16.46 7.82
C HIS A 403 -0.90 15.82 8.95
N LYS A 404 0.43 15.79 8.80
CA LYS A 404 1.35 15.35 9.86
C LYS A 404 1.42 16.46 10.92
N LEU A 405 0.81 16.24 12.08
CA LEU A 405 0.86 17.17 13.22
C LEU A 405 2.22 17.11 13.92
N THR A 406 2.79 15.90 13.98
CA THR A 406 4.17 15.64 14.39
C THR A 406 4.76 14.60 13.45
N LYS A 407 6.00 14.16 13.71
CA LYS A 407 6.62 13.06 12.95
C LYS A 407 5.80 11.76 13.00
N ASP A 408 5.14 11.53 14.13
CA ASP A 408 4.49 10.26 14.45
C ASP A 408 2.96 10.36 14.45
N LEU A 409 2.43 11.59 14.55
CA LEU A 409 1.00 11.86 14.67
C LEU A 409 0.44 12.46 13.38
N VAL A 410 -0.54 11.80 12.79
CA VAL A 410 -1.22 12.24 11.56
C VAL A 410 -2.70 12.43 11.84
N MET A 411 -3.24 13.55 11.36
CA MET A 411 -4.68 13.79 11.32
C MET A 411 -5.18 13.62 9.90
N THR A 412 -6.29 12.92 9.72
CA THR A 412 -6.91 12.68 8.41
C THR A 412 -8.37 13.10 8.41
N VAL A 413 -8.81 13.69 7.31
CA VAL A 413 -10.22 13.88 6.97
C VAL A 413 -10.47 13.12 5.70
N SER A 414 -11.50 12.27 5.67
CA SER A 414 -11.86 11.56 4.45
C SER A 414 -13.36 11.62 4.17
N TYR A 415 -13.67 11.58 2.88
CA TYR A 415 -15.01 11.45 2.35
C TYR A 415 -15.05 10.21 1.46
N GLU A 416 -16.07 9.38 1.66
CA GLU A 416 -16.33 8.19 0.89
C GLU A 416 -17.76 8.25 0.34
N HIS A 417 -17.91 7.87 -0.92
CA HIS A 417 -19.18 7.65 -1.58
C HIS A 417 -19.20 6.22 -2.11
N LYS A 418 -20.15 5.40 -1.64
CA LYS A 418 -20.28 3.98 -1.99
C LYS A 418 -21.70 3.71 -2.49
N ASP A 419 -21.79 3.32 -3.76
CA ASP A 419 -23.01 2.83 -4.38
C ASP A 419 -22.91 1.31 -4.56
N LYS A 420 -24.00 0.60 -4.27
CA LYS A 420 -24.15 -0.83 -4.49
C LYS A 420 -25.46 -1.05 -5.24
N ASP A 421 -25.39 -1.33 -6.52
CA ASP A 421 -26.54 -1.59 -7.38
C ASP A 421 -26.80 -3.10 -7.40
N SER A 422 -28.06 -3.52 -7.21
CA SER A 422 -28.45 -4.93 -7.26
C SER A 422 -29.46 -5.16 -8.38
N ASN A 423 -29.37 -6.31 -9.05
CA ASN A 423 -30.39 -6.70 -10.01
C ASN A 423 -31.75 -7.05 -9.36
N LEU A 424 -31.80 -7.19 -8.02
CA LEU A 424 -33.02 -7.43 -7.27
C LEU A 424 -33.74 -6.12 -6.90
N PRO A 425 -35.07 -6.05 -7.09
CA PRO A 425 -35.81 -4.81 -6.89
C PRO A 425 -35.74 -4.32 -5.43
N GLY A 426 -35.30 -3.07 -5.26
CA GLY A 426 -35.24 -2.41 -3.95
C GLY A 426 -34.02 -2.77 -3.10
N ARG A 427 -33.07 -3.55 -3.63
CA ARG A 427 -31.85 -3.96 -2.93
C ARG A 427 -30.64 -3.06 -3.16
N ASP A 428 -30.75 -2.03 -4.01
CA ASP A 428 -29.67 -1.04 -4.15
C ASP A 428 -29.34 -0.40 -2.79
N LYS A 429 -28.09 -0.04 -2.53
CA LYS A 429 -27.67 0.68 -1.32
C LYS A 429 -26.77 1.85 -1.73
N ASN A 430 -26.84 2.94 -0.99
CA ASN A 430 -25.98 4.10 -1.19
C ASN A 430 -25.59 4.65 0.17
N ASN A 431 -24.29 4.82 0.38
CA ASN A 431 -23.75 5.39 1.58
C ASN A 431 -22.72 6.49 1.27
N GLU A 432 -22.89 7.63 1.93
CA GLU A 432 -21.90 8.68 2.03
C GLU A 432 -21.33 8.66 3.45
N SER A 433 -20.00 8.57 3.55
CA SER A 433 -19.29 8.59 4.84
C SER A 433 -18.34 9.78 4.90
N THR A 434 -18.36 10.50 6.02
CA THR A 434 -17.32 11.49 6.34
C THR A 434 -16.61 11.06 7.61
N SER A 435 -15.28 11.02 7.59
CA SER A 435 -14.48 10.65 8.76
C SER A 435 -13.46 11.71 9.14
N LEU A 436 -13.22 11.81 10.45
CA LEU A 436 -12.11 12.53 11.05
C LEU A 436 -11.29 11.54 11.88
N GLY A 437 -10.06 11.31 11.47
CA GLY A 437 -9.15 10.34 12.06
C GLY A 437 -7.90 10.98 12.67
N LEU A 438 -7.34 10.31 13.67
CA LEU A 438 -6.04 10.56 14.25
C LEU A 438 -5.27 9.24 14.31
N SER A 439 -4.06 9.20 13.77
CA SER A 439 -3.18 8.03 13.83
C SER A 439 -1.84 8.39 14.43
N TYR A 440 -1.31 7.49 15.27
CA TYR A 440 -0.01 7.62 15.94
C TYR A 440 0.85 6.39 15.64
N LYS A 441 2.06 6.59 15.13
CA LYS A 441 3.05 5.55 14.83
C LYS A 441 4.14 5.55 15.91
N PHE A 442 4.71 4.39 16.23
CA PHE A 442 5.80 4.27 17.22
C PHE A 442 6.75 3.11 16.94
#